data_AF-A0A9W7YVX3-F1
#
_entry.id   AF-A0A9W7YVX3-F1
#
_cell.length_a   1.000
_cell.length_b   1.000
_cell.length_c   1.000
_cell.angle_alpha   90.00
_cell.angle_beta   90.00
_cell.angle_gamma   90.00
#
_symmetry.space_group_name_H-M   'P 1'
#
loop_
_entity.id
_entity.type
_entity.pdbx_description
1 polymer ?
#
loop_
_entity_poly.entity_id
_entity_poly.type
_entity_poly.pdbx_seq_one_letter_code
_entity_poly.pdbx_strand_id
1 'polypeptide(L)'
;MAVSLTLLEKLHNLNQIVFYNFDMVNVPSEAFEIADDAPQNTRLSPLNTKLVKLMLDYDRPEYTDELVMAVIKYLALRLTSLKVFGAWIAFDAALASFIDNYKATYPHLVDLVFKLGMVE
;
A
#
# COMPACT_ATOMS: atom_id res chain seq x y z
N MET A 1 6.80 19.21 -3.00
CA MET A 1 5.41 18.86 -3.38
C MET A 1 5.18 17.44 -2.89
N ALA A 2 4.20 17.24 -2.01
CA ALA A 2 3.85 15.91 -1.51
C ALA A 2 3.00 15.19 -2.58
N VAL A 3 3.36 13.96 -2.94
CA VAL A 3 2.66 13.19 -3.98
C VAL A 3 1.72 12.20 -3.29
N SER A 4 0.41 12.48 -3.34
CA SER A 4 -0.62 11.67 -2.68
C SER A 4 -1.00 10.41 -3.48
N LEU A 5 -1.47 9.35 -2.81
CA LEU A 5 -2.09 8.17 -3.45
C LEU A 5 -3.31 8.52 -4.30
N THR A 6 -3.97 9.64 -4.04
CA THR A 6 -5.04 10.14 -4.92
C THR A 6 -4.55 10.39 -6.35
N LEU A 7 -3.25 10.60 -6.57
CA LEU A 7 -2.69 10.74 -7.91
C LEU A 7 -2.92 9.48 -8.76
N LEU A 8 -3.03 8.29 -8.15
CA LEU A 8 -3.29 7.03 -8.87
C LEU A 8 -4.57 7.09 -9.72
N GLU A 9 -5.54 7.92 -9.34
CA GLU A 9 -6.77 8.18 -10.12
C GLU A 9 -6.50 8.76 -11.50
N LYS A 10 -5.38 9.45 -11.67
CA LYS A 10 -5.01 10.15 -12.92
C LYS A 10 -4.02 9.34 -13.76
N LEU A 11 -3.51 8.23 -13.24
CA LEU A 11 -2.42 7.45 -13.83
C LEU A 11 -2.95 6.20 -14.54
N HIS A 12 -3.71 6.40 -15.61
CA HIS A 12 -4.42 5.32 -16.30
C HIS A 12 -3.52 4.34 -17.06
N ASN A 13 -2.33 4.78 -17.50
CA ASN A 13 -1.45 4.00 -18.40
C ASN A 13 -0.13 3.56 -17.76
N LEU A 14 0.08 3.83 -16.46
CA LEU A 14 1.29 3.38 -15.78
C LEU A 14 1.12 1.95 -15.29
N ASN A 15 2.17 1.15 -15.47
CA ASN A 15 2.26 -0.23 -15.00
C ASN A 15 2.98 -0.33 -13.65
N GLN A 16 3.88 0.61 -13.35
CA GLN A 16 4.68 0.66 -12.14
C GLN A 16 4.81 2.10 -11.61
N ILE A 17 4.73 2.25 -10.29
CA ILE A 17 4.99 3.51 -9.59
C ILE A 17 5.90 3.23 -8.39
N VAL A 18 6.83 4.14 -8.14
CA VAL A 18 7.66 4.18 -6.93
C VAL A 18 7.39 5.49 -6.22
N PHE A 19 6.97 5.42 -4.95
CA PHE A 19 6.85 6.59 -4.09
C PHE A 19 8.10 6.68 -3.20
N TYR A 20 8.71 7.86 -3.16
CA TYR A 20 9.82 8.20 -2.27
C TYR A 20 9.33 9.17 -1.20
N ASN A 21 9.85 9.07 0.04
CA ASN A 21 9.53 9.99 1.13
C ASN A 21 8.00 10.15 1.33
N PHE A 22 7.27 9.03 1.37
CA PHE A 22 5.82 8.93 1.32
C PHE A 22 5.15 8.98 2.72
N ASP A 23 4.74 10.11 3.24
CA ASP A 23 4.27 10.24 4.63
C ASP A 23 2.75 10.05 4.81
N MET A 24 2.28 10.17 6.07
CA MET A 24 0.85 10.12 6.38
C MET A 24 0.01 11.14 5.60
N VAL A 25 0.55 12.33 5.29
CA VAL A 25 -0.21 13.35 4.56
C VAL A 25 -0.36 13.01 3.08
N ASN A 26 0.35 12.00 2.59
CA ASN A 26 0.22 11.47 1.23
C ASN A 26 -0.89 10.42 1.13
N VAL A 27 -1.39 9.90 2.24
CA VAL A 27 -2.46 8.90 2.30
C VAL A 27 -3.82 9.58 2.53
N PRO A 28 -4.85 9.27 1.74
CA PRO A 28 -6.23 9.71 2.00
C PRO A 28 -6.69 9.29 3.39
N SER A 29 -7.35 10.18 4.14
CA SER A 29 -7.80 9.90 5.52
C SER A 29 -8.68 8.65 5.62
N GLU A 30 -9.52 8.43 4.61
CA GLU A 30 -10.39 7.25 4.49
C GLU A 30 -9.62 5.91 4.51
N ALA A 31 -8.33 5.89 4.17
CA ALA A 31 -7.50 4.69 4.22
C ALA A 31 -7.28 4.19 5.66
N PHE A 32 -7.19 5.11 6.62
CA PHE A 32 -6.98 4.81 8.04
C PHE A 32 -8.26 4.32 8.73
N GLU A 33 -9.43 4.59 8.13
CA GLU A 33 -10.73 4.17 8.63
C GLU A 33 -11.14 2.76 8.14
N ILE A 34 -10.35 2.16 7.23
CA ILE A 34 -10.63 0.81 6.70
C ILE A 34 -10.35 -0.23 7.79
N ALA A 35 -11.38 -1.01 8.15
CA ALA A 35 -11.25 -2.17 9.03
C ALA A 35 -10.38 -3.27 8.38
N ASP A 36 -9.66 -4.05 9.19
CA ASP A 36 -8.75 -5.11 8.71
C ASP A 36 -9.48 -6.18 7.88
N ASP A 37 -10.75 -6.42 8.17
CA ASP A 37 -11.64 -7.41 7.56
C ASP A 37 -12.65 -6.80 6.59
N ALA A 38 -12.46 -5.52 6.21
CA ALA A 38 -13.35 -4.85 5.27
C ALA A 38 -13.48 -5.69 3.99
N PRO A 39 -14.70 -5.96 3.49
CA PRO A 39 -14.87 -6.81 2.31
C PRO A 39 -14.40 -6.09 1.04
N GLN A 40 -13.99 -6.83 0.01
CA GLN A 40 -13.41 -6.26 -1.21
C GLN A 40 -14.35 -5.28 -1.96
N ASN A 41 -15.66 -5.39 -1.71
CA ASN A 41 -16.71 -4.53 -2.25
C ASN A 41 -17.09 -3.35 -1.33
N THR A 42 -16.22 -3.01 -0.36
CA THR A 42 -16.37 -1.79 0.46
C THR A 42 -16.46 -0.55 -0.45
N ARG A 43 -17.10 0.53 0.06
CA ARG A 43 -17.48 1.79 -0.64
C ARG A 43 -16.44 2.46 -1.56
N LEU A 44 -15.19 2.04 -1.57
CA LEU A 44 -14.16 2.61 -2.43
C LEU A 44 -14.32 2.08 -3.86
N SER A 45 -14.52 2.99 -4.81
CA SER A 45 -14.57 2.61 -6.22
C SER A 45 -13.19 2.12 -6.69
N PRO A 46 -13.11 1.02 -7.45
CA PRO A 46 -11.87 0.59 -8.09
C PRO A 46 -11.32 1.68 -8.99
N LEU A 47 -10.00 1.83 -8.99
CA LEU A 47 -9.27 2.74 -9.86
C LEU A 47 -9.15 2.12 -11.25
N ASN A 48 -9.49 2.90 -12.27
CA ASN A 48 -9.23 2.52 -13.65
C ASN A 48 -7.76 2.76 -14.00
N THR A 49 -6.89 1.84 -13.53
CA THR A 49 -5.45 1.87 -13.79
C THR A 49 -4.91 0.50 -14.17
N LYS A 50 -3.87 0.51 -15.00
CA LYS A 50 -3.08 -0.67 -15.37
C LYS A 50 -1.92 -0.93 -14.41
N LEU A 51 -1.92 -0.29 -13.25
CA LEU A 51 -0.87 -0.44 -12.25
C LEU A 51 -0.83 -1.89 -11.76
N VAL A 52 0.28 -2.57 -12.07
CA VAL A 52 0.52 -3.96 -11.66
C VAL A 52 1.58 -4.05 -10.57
N LYS A 53 2.42 -3.02 -10.41
CA LYS A 53 3.46 -2.93 -9.39
C LYS A 53 3.44 -1.58 -8.69
N LEU A 54 3.44 -1.58 -7.37
CA LEU A 54 3.63 -0.37 -6.57
C LEU A 54 4.77 -0.60 -5.58
N MET A 55 5.69 0.34 -5.47
CA MET A 55 6.81 0.28 -4.53
C MET A 55 6.84 1.53 -3.67
N LEU A 56 6.98 1.34 -2.37
CA LEU A 56 7.24 2.40 -1.42
C LEU A 56 8.71 2.29 -1.00
N ASP A 57 9.53 3.23 -1.47
CA ASP A 57 10.97 3.29 -1.30
C ASP A 57 11.34 4.41 -0.30
N TYR A 58 12.28 4.12 0.59
CA TYR A 58 12.51 4.92 1.79
C TYR A 58 14.00 5.11 2.10
N ASP A 59 14.32 6.36 2.43
CA ASP A 59 15.61 6.84 2.93
C ASP A 59 15.53 7.30 4.41
N ARG A 60 14.36 7.22 5.05
CA ARG A 60 14.12 7.69 6.44
C ARG A 60 13.38 6.67 7.32
N PRO A 61 13.67 6.63 8.63
CA PRO A 61 13.15 5.62 9.57
C PRO A 61 11.69 5.80 10.05
N GLU A 62 10.95 6.79 9.54
CA GLU A 62 9.71 7.28 10.18
C GLU A 62 8.40 6.60 9.71
N TYR A 63 8.44 5.35 9.26
CA TYR A 63 7.20 4.61 8.95
C TYR A 63 6.65 3.94 10.21
N THR A 64 5.47 4.39 10.64
CA THR A 64 4.66 3.64 11.59
C THR A 64 4.00 2.46 10.87
N ASP A 65 3.80 1.35 11.58
CA ASP A 65 3.05 0.20 11.04
C ASP A 65 1.67 0.62 10.55
N GLU A 66 1.04 1.57 11.24
CA GLU A 66 -0.24 2.17 10.88
C GLU A 66 -0.24 2.74 9.45
N LEU A 67 0.80 3.47 9.05
CA LEU A 67 0.91 4.04 7.71
C LEU A 67 0.97 2.93 6.65
N VAL A 68 1.80 1.91 6.88
CA VAL A 68 1.95 0.78 5.96
C VAL A 68 0.64 0.02 5.82
N MET A 69 -0.01 -0.29 6.95
CA MET A 69 -1.29 -0.98 6.99
C MET A 69 -2.37 -0.19 6.24
N ALA A 70 -2.48 1.12 6.47
CA ALA A 70 -3.43 1.98 5.78
C ALA A 70 -3.24 1.97 4.26
N VAL A 71 -1.99 2.05 3.79
CA VAL A 71 -1.68 1.98 2.36
C VAL A 71 -2.07 0.64 1.77
N ILE A 72 -1.70 -0.47 2.41
CA ILE A 72 -2.05 -1.82 1.93
C ILE A 72 -3.57 -1.98 1.85
N LYS A 73 -4.29 -1.54 2.89
CA LYS A 73 -5.76 -1.59 2.93
C LYS A 73 -6.39 -0.82 1.78
N TYR A 74 -5.95 0.40 1.59
CA TYR A 74 -6.45 1.28 0.54
C TYR A 74 -6.24 0.68 -0.86
N LEU A 75 -5.04 0.19 -1.13
CA LEU A 75 -4.67 -0.33 -2.43
C LEU A 75 -5.36 -1.66 -2.74
N ALA A 76 -5.52 -2.55 -1.76
CA ALA A 76 -6.19 -3.83 -1.96
C ALA A 76 -7.66 -3.68 -2.37
N LEU A 77 -8.34 -2.64 -1.86
CA LEU A 77 -9.71 -2.32 -2.23
C LEU A 77 -9.79 -1.60 -3.58
N ARG A 78 -8.86 -0.69 -3.86
CA ARG A 78 -8.93 0.19 -5.03
C ARG A 78 -8.22 -0.34 -6.27
N LEU A 79 -7.26 -1.26 -6.13
CA LEU A 79 -6.41 -1.74 -7.23
C LEU A 79 -6.50 -3.26 -7.40
N THR A 80 -7.61 -3.73 -7.96
CA THR A 80 -7.78 -5.16 -8.29
C THR A 80 -6.77 -5.68 -9.32
N SER A 81 -6.16 -4.79 -10.10
CA SER A 81 -5.11 -5.09 -11.07
C SER A 81 -3.70 -5.17 -10.46
N LEU A 82 -3.53 -4.74 -9.20
CA LEU A 82 -2.24 -4.75 -8.51
C LEU A 82 -1.83 -6.20 -8.23
N LYS A 83 -0.66 -6.60 -8.74
CA LYS A 83 -0.11 -7.95 -8.55
C LYS A 83 1.06 -7.99 -7.59
N VAL A 84 1.81 -6.88 -7.52
CA VAL A 84 3.04 -6.74 -6.75
C VAL A 84 2.97 -5.48 -5.92
N PHE A 85 3.27 -5.58 -4.64
CA PHE A 85 3.44 -4.44 -3.75
C PHE A 85 4.74 -4.59 -2.98
N GLY A 86 5.63 -3.62 -3.16
CA GLY A 86 6.92 -3.55 -2.47
C GLY A 86 6.90 -2.44 -1.42
N ALA A 87 7.44 -2.69 -0.22
CA ALA A 87 7.72 -1.60 0.73
C ALA A 87 9.02 -1.85 1.50
N TRP A 88 9.82 -0.80 1.75
CA TRP A 88 11.09 -0.92 2.47
C TRP A 88 10.99 -0.57 3.97
N ILE A 89 10.37 -1.43 4.77
CA ILE A 89 9.98 -1.09 6.14
C ILE A 89 10.71 -1.92 7.20
N ALA A 90 10.85 -1.35 8.40
CA ALA A 90 11.20 -2.12 9.59
C ALA A 90 10.09 -3.14 9.86
N PHE A 91 10.46 -4.40 10.08
CA PHE A 91 9.50 -5.49 10.27
C PHE A 91 9.38 -5.82 11.74
N ASP A 92 8.20 -5.56 12.30
CA ASP A 92 7.85 -5.96 13.66
C ASP A 92 6.83 -7.12 13.64
N ALA A 93 6.49 -7.65 14.82
CA ALA A 93 5.59 -8.80 14.93
C ALA A 93 4.13 -8.46 14.59
N ALA A 94 3.68 -7.22 14.86
CA ALA A 94 2.31 -6.79 14.61
C ALA A 94 2.06 -6.67 13.09
N LEU A 95 3.01 -6.09 12.38
CA LEU A 95 2.95 -5.93 10.94
C LEU A 95 3.02 -7.27 10.20
N ALA A 96 3.86 -8.20 10.67
CA ALA A 96 3.92 -9.55 10.13
C ALA A 96 2.56 -10.27 10.23
N SER A 97 1.93 -10.23 11.41
CA SER A 97 0.61 -10.86 11.62
C SER A 97 -0.48 -10.22 10.75
N PHE A 98 -0.47 -8.89 10.61
CA PHE A 98 -1.38 -8.20 9.71
C PHE A 98 -1.20 -8.67 8.26
N ILE A 99 0.03 -8.71 7.76
CA ILE A 99 0.33 -9.08 6.37
C ILE A 99 -0.14 -10.50 6.06
N ASP A 100 0.09 -11.45 6.96
CA ASP A 100 -0.33 -12.83 6.77
C ASP A 100 -1.86 -12.97 6.68
N ASN A 101 -2.58 -12.29 7.57
CA ASN A 101 -4.04 -12.23 7.53
C ASN A 101 -4.52 -11.55 6.24
N TYR A 102 -3.88 -10.46 5.84
CA TYR A 102 -4.30 -9.65 4.71
C TYR A 102 -4.10 -10.36 3.36
N LYS A 103 -3.03 -11.16 3.23
CA LYS A 103 -2.80 -12.02 2.06
C LYS A 103 -3.90 -13.08 1.88
N ALA A 104 -4.41 -13.63 2.97
CA ALA A 104 -5.50 -14.60 2.91
C ALA A 104 -6.79 -13.97 2.35
N THR A 105 -7.08 -12.72 2.73
CA THR A 105 -8.24 -11.97 2.24
C THR A 105 -8.08 -11.46 0.81
N TYR A 106 -6.86 -11.05 0.42
CA TYR A 106 -6.58 -10.39 -0.86
C TYR A 106 -5.49 -11.10 -1.68
N PRO A 107 -5.78 -12.31 -2.22
CA PRO A 107 -4.77 -13.15 -2.87
C PRO A 107 -4.22 -12.58 -4.17
N HIS A 108 -4.88 -11.57 -4.77
CA HIS A 108 -4.38 -10.88 -5.97
C HIS A 108 -3.10 -10.07 -5.70
N LEU A 109 -2.82 -9.75 -4.43
CA LEU A 109 -1.55 -9.20 -3.96
C LEU A 109 -0.52 -10.34 -3.84
N VAL A 110 -0.17 -10.94 -4.97
CA VAL A 110 0.63 -12.18 -5.03
C VAL A 110 2.06 -11.94 -4.53
N ASP A 111 2.64 -10.78 -4.82
CA ASP A 111 4.02 -10.45 -4.47
C ASP A 111 4.09 -9.25 -3.52
N LEU A 112 3.66 -9.44 -2.26
CA LEU A 112 3.97 -8.48 -1.19
C LEU A 112 5.43 -8.66 -0.75
N VAL A 113 6.33 -7.82 -1.25
CA VAL A 113 7.76 -7.83 -0.92
C VAL A 113 8.06 -6.74 0.09
N PHE A 114 8.55 -7.11 1.25
CA PHE A 114 9.03 -6.16 2.24
C PHE A 114 10.53 -6.30 2.43
N LYS A 115 11.27 -5.20 2.44
CA LYS A 115 12.70 -5.21 2.74
C LYS A 115 12.98 -4.30 3.93
N LEU A 116 13.77 -4.79 4.89
CA LEU A 116 14.28 -3.95 5.96
C LEU A 116 15.17 -2.86 5.35
N GLY A 117 14.91 -1.60 5.68
CA GLY A 117 15.91 -0.56 5.55
C GLY A 117 17.05 -0.87 6.50
N MET A 118 18.09 -1.56 6.03
CA MET A 118 19.34 -1.62 6.78
C MET A 118 19.93 -0.22 6.73
N VAL A 119 19.88 0.50 7.86
CA VAL A 119 20.84 1.56 8.12
C VAL A 119 22.17 0.84 8.32
N GLU A 120 22.97 0.75 7.27
CA GLU A 120 24.40 0.44 7.42
C GLU A 120 25.10 1.56 8.21
#